data_AF-A0A2V6KMQ3-F1
#
_entry.id   AF-A0A2V6KMQ3-F1
#
_cell.length_a   1.000
_cell.length_b   1.000
_cell.length_c   1.000
_cell.angle_alpha   90.00
_cell.angle_beta   90.00
_cell.angle_gamma   90.00
#
_symmetry.space_group_name_H-M   'P 1'
#
loop_
_entity.id
_entity.type
_entity.pdbx_description
1 polymer ?
#
loop_
_entity_poly.entity_id
_entity_poly.type
_entity_poly.pdbx_seq_one_letter_code
_entity_poly.pdbx_strand_id
1 'polypeptide(L)'
;MSITYLEAIREAQAKLLRDDERVFIYGQDVGGTFGGAFKATKGLAKEFPGRVLNTPISEDAMVGTAIGAAIEGMRPIVEMQFADFSSIALNQILNNAGTHYWRTNMPVPITVRLPSGGTKGSGPFHSQSMESIYAHYPGLIVMTPATVEDAYTMLIEAVAIDDPVIYCEHKYLYYHLKADKLPTDGLPTGRARIAREGRDLTIVTYSAMVHEALAVAEQ
;
A
#
# COMPACT_ATOMS: atom_id res chain seq x y z
N MET A 1 17.02 18.15 1.70
CA MET A 1 17.00 16.80 2.30
C MET A 1 16.33 15.90 1.28
N SER A 2 16.90 14.75 0.97
CA SER A 2 16.26 13.80 0.06
C SER A 2 15.26 12.93 0.83
N ILE A 3 14.13 12.65 0.21
CA ILE A 3 12.99 11.92 0.78
C ILE A 3 13.04 10.51 0.23
N THR A 4 13.12 9.52 1.11
CA THR A 4 13.10 8.10 0.74
C THR A 4 11.70 7.65 0.34
N TYR A 5 11.62 6.53 -0.37
CA TYR A 5 10.33 5.89 -0.70
C TYR A 5 9.50 5.58 0.55
N LEU A 6 10.14 5.12 1.63
CA LEU A 6 9.47 4.88 2.91
C LEU A 6 8.96 6.18 3.55
N GLU A 7 9.76 7.24 3.52
CA GLU A 7 9.34 8.54 4.03
C GLU A 7 8.18 9.12 3.23
N ALA A 8 8.15 8.92 1.91
CA ALA A 8 7.01 9.28 1.07
C ALA A 8 5.71 8.58 1.51
N ILE A 9 5.76 7.27 1.80
CA ILE A 9 4.61 6.54 2.37
C ILE A 9 4.19 7.12 3.73
N ARG A 10 5.15 7.43 4.60
CA ARG A 10 4.86 8.06 5.90
C ARG A 10 4.19 9.43 5.74
N GLU A 11 4.70 10.27 4.84
CA GLU A 11 4.17 11.61 4.59
C GLU A 11 2.78 11.56 3.92
N ALA A 12 2.53 10.60 3.03
CA ALA A 12 1.21 10.37 2.47
C ALA A 12 0.19 10.01 3.56
N GLN A 13 0.54 9.08 4.46
CA GLN A 13 -0.31 8.73 5.60
C GLN A 13 -0.55 9.91 6.55
N ALA A 14 0.48 10.72 6.84
CA ALA A 14 0.33 11.91 7.67
C ALA A 14 -0.61 12.94 7.04
N LYS A 15 -0.50 13.16 5.73
CA LYS A 15 -1.41 14.02 4.97
C LYS A 15 -2.85 13.51 5.04
N LEU A 16 -3.06 12.24 4.74
CA LEU A 16 -4.39 11.63 4.77
C LEU A 16 -5.04 11.71 6.15
N LEU A 17 -4.26 11.49 7.22
CA LEU A 17 -4.73 11.66 8.59
C LEU A 17 -5.10 13.11 8.91
N ARG A 18 -4.35 14.08 8.38
CA ARG A 18 -4.62 15.51 8.59
C ARG A 18 -5.85 16.00 7.85
N ASP A 19 -6.05 15.50 6.64
CA ASP A 19 -7.04 16.06 5.70
C ASP A 19 -8.43 15.41 5.83
N ASP A 20 -8.53 14.18 6.38
CA ASP A 20 -9.80 13.47 6.52
C ASP A 20 -9.90 12.76 7.88
N GLU A 21 -10.86 13.19 8.70
CA GLU A 21 -11.12 12.62 10.03
C GLU A 21 -11.57 11.16 9.99
N ARG A 22 -12.09 10.69 8.85
CA ARG A 22 -12.52 9.30 8.63
C ARG A 22 -11.35 8.35 8.44
N VAL A 23 -10.16 8.86 8.09
CA VAL A 23 -8.97 8.03 7.86
C VAL A 23 -8.34 7.63 9.18
N PHE A 24 -8.00 6.36 9.36
CA PHE A 24 -7.18 5.89 10.47
C PHE A 24 -6.26 4.76 10.02
N ILE A 25 -5.13 4.58 10.71
CA ILE A 25 -4.18 3.51 10.45
C ILE A 25 -4.42 2.39 11.45
N TYR A 26 -4.50 1.16 10.96
CA TYR A 26 -4.77 -0.03 11.77
C TYR A 26 -3.83 -1.17 11.38
N GLY A 27 -3.07 -1.70 12.33
CA GLY A 27 -2.07 -2.71 12.02
C GLY A 27 -1.33 -3.26 13.23
N GLN A 28 -0.50 -4.26 13.01
CA GLN A 28 0.38 -4.81 14.04
C GLN A 28 1.58 -3.86 14.21
N ASP A 29 1.83 -3.41 15.44
CA ASP A 29 2.95 -2.54 15.82
C ASP A 29 3.03 -1.18 15.09
N VAL A 30 1.96 -0.74 14.41
CA VAL A 30 1.89 0.56 13.70
C VAL A 30 1.84 1.75 14.64
N GLY A 31 1.31 1.56 15.84
CA GLY A 31 1.08 2.59 16.85
C GLY A 31 2.19 2.71 17.89
N GLY A 32 1.96 3.61 18.86
CA GLY A 32 2.89 3.84 19.95
C GLY A 32 4.27 4.34 19.49
N THR A 33 5.33 3.92 20.18
CA THR A 33 6.71 4.32 19.89
C THR A 33 7.38 3.47 18.81
N PHE A 34 6.81 2.30 18.46
CA PHE A 34 7.43 1.40 17.50
C PHE A 34 7.33 1.92 16.06
N GLY A 35 6.13 2.36 15.65
CA GLY A 35 5.92 3.06 14.37
C GLY A 35 5.99 2.18 13.13
N GLY A 36 5.57 0.92 13.24
CA GLY A 36 5.58 -0.07 12.16
C GLY A 36 6.90 -0.84 12.07
N ALA A 37 6.85 -2.05 11.51
CA ALA A 37 8.02 -2.92 11.33
C ALA A 37 9.12 -2.24 10.50
N PHE A 38 8.71 -1.51 9.46
CA PHE A 38 9.61 -0.77 8.57
C PHE A 38 9.74 0.70 8.91
N LYS A 39 9.10 1.20 9.98
CA LYS A 39 9.06 2.62 10.34
C LYS A 39 8.21 3.50 9.41
N ALA A 40 7.30 2.89 8.63
CA ALA A 40 6.37 3.58 7.74
C ALA A 40 5.35 4.48 8.47
N THR A 41 5.09 4.23 9.76
CA THR A 41 4.13 5.01 10.58
C THR A 41 4.81 5.72 11.76
N LYS A 42 6.15 5.81 11.73
CA LYS A 42 6.93 6.38 12.83
C LYS A 42 6.51 7.81 13.16
N GLY A 43 6.16 8.02 14.43
CA GLY A 43 5.75 9.33 14.97
C GLY A 43 4.27 9.67 14.74
N LEU A 44 3.56 8.97 13.86
CA LEU A 44 2.18 9.31 13.51
C LEU A 44 1.23 9.10 14.69
N ALA A 45 1.44 8.09 15.52
CA ALA A 45 0.61 7.89 16.72
C ALA A 45 0.70 9.03 17.74
N LYS A 46 1.83 9.75 17.77
CA LYS A 46 2.01 10.94 18.61
C LYS A 46 1.34 12.16 17.97
N GLU A 47 1.43 12.31 16.66
CA GLU A 47 0.85 13.44 15.91
C GLU A 47 -0.68 13.32 15.82
N PHE A 48 -1.22 12.10 15.67
CA PHE A 48 -2.63 11.80 15.48
C PHE A 48 -3.14 10.81 16.54
N PRO A 49 -3.26 11.24 17.81
CA PRO A 49 -3.69 10.36 18.91
C PRO A 49 -5.09 9.80 18.64
N GLY A 50 -5.25 8.49 18.85
CA GLY A 50 -6.51 7.77 18.61
C GLY A 50 -6.76 7.35 17.16
N ARG A 51 -5.87 7.71 16.22
CA ARG A 51 -6.04 7.43 14.78
C ARG A 51 -4.96 6.50 14.20
N VAL A 52 -4.01 6.05 15.01
CA VAL A 52 -2.97 5.07 14.65
C VAL A 52 -2.98 3.97 15.70
N LEU A 53 -3.59 2.84 15.35
CA LEU A 53 -4.11 1.87 16.31
C LEU A 53 -3.46 0.51 16.12
N ASN A 54 -2.91 -0.04 17.21
CA ASN A 54 -2.36 -1.39 17.23
C ASN A 54 -3.47 -2.44 17.28
N THR A 55 -3.23 -3.59 16.65
CA THR A 55 -4.13 -4.75 16.68
C THR A 55 -3.50 -5.92 17.44
N PRO A 56 -4.32 -6.90 17.89
CA PRO A 56 -3.83 -8.26 18.11
C PRO A 56 -3.21 -8.84 16.82
N ILE A 57 -2.41 -9.89 16.97
CA ILE A 57 -1.82 -10.63 15.84
C ILE A 57 -2.87 -11.59 15.27
N SER A 58 -3.76 -11.06 14.43
CA SER A 58 -4.80 -11.80 13.70
C SER A 58 -5.22 -10.97 12.48
N GLU A 59 -4.66 -11.29 11.32
CA GLU A 59 -4.84 -10.53 10.08
C GLU A 59 -6.29 -10.59 9.59
N ASP A 60 -6.96 -11.72 9.77
CA ASP A 60 -8.36 -11.91 9.42
C ASP A 60 -9.29 -11.05 10.29
N ALA A 61 -9.11 -11.03 11.62
CA ALA A 61 -9.90 -10.17 12.50
C ALA A 61 -9.61 -8.69 12.27
N MET A 62 -8.35 -8.35 12.02
CA MET A 62 -7.91 -6.99 11.70
C MET A 62 -8.62 -6.46 10.44
N VAL A 63 -8.55 -7.20 9.32
CA VAL A 63 -9.20 -6.79 8.08
C VAL A 63 -10.72 -6.80 8.22
N GLY A 64 -11.31 -7.82 8.84
CA GLY A 64 -12.75 -7.88 9.07
C GLY A 64 -13.29 -6.68 9.87
N THR A 65 -12.55 -6.26 10.90
CA THR A 65 -12.88 -5.06 11.69
C THR A 65 -12.79 -3.79 10.85
N ALA A 66 -11.73 -3.66 10.05
CA ALA A 66 -11.57 -2.52 9.15
C ALA A 66 -12.68 -2.45 8.08
N ILE A 67 -13.10 -3.58 7.52
CA ILE A 67 -14.24 -3.64 6.59
C ILE A 67 -15.51 -3.12 7.26
N GLY A 68 -15.80 -3.55 8.50
CA GLY A 68 -16.94 -3.05 9.27
C GLY A 68 -16.87 -1.54 9.49
N ALA A 69 -15.71 -1.01 9.86
CA ALA A 69 -15.52 0.43 10.01
C ALA A 69 -15.70 1.18 8.68
N ALA A 70 -15.23 0.62 7.57
CA ALA A 70 -15.38 1.21 6.24
C ALA A 70 -16.84 1.29 5.80
N ILE A 71 -17.62 0.25 6.08
CA ILE A 71 -19.07 0.21 5.88
C ILE A 71 -19.78 1.30 6.70
N GLU A 72 -19.33 1.55 7.93
CA GLU A 72 -19.84 2.62 8.80
C GLU A 72 -19.29 4.02 8.45
N GLY A 73 -18.65 4.18 7.29
CA GLY A 73 -18.24 5.47 6.73
C GLY A 73 -16.80 5.91 7.05
N MET A 74 -15.99 5.03 7.66
CA MET A 74 -14.56 5.29 7.87
C MET A 74 -13.74 4.95 6.62
N ARG A 75 -12.45 5.35 6.59
CA ARG A 75 -11.51 5.06 5.48
C ARG A 75 -10.20 4.45 6.02
N PRO A 76 -10.24 3.20 6.51
CA PRO A 76 -9.09 2.57 7.12
C PRO A 76 -7.93 2.33 6.16
N ILE A 77 -6.72 2.63 6.64
CA ILE A 77 -5.45 2.17 6.07
C ILE A 77 -4.99 0.99 6.93
N VAL A 78 -5.14 -0.22 6.40
CA VAL A 78 -4.68 -1.44 7.07
C VAL A 78 -3.25 -1.75 6.67
N GLU A 79 -2.33 -1.88 7.62
CA GLU A 79 -0.96 -2.34 7.36
C GLU A 79 -0.83 -3.83 7.71
N MET A 80 -0.61 -4.66 6.70
CA MET A 80 -0.06 -6.00 6.92
C MET A 80 1.43 -5.86 7.20
N GLN A 81 1.96 -6.59 8.17
CA GLN A 81 3.38 -6.51 8.49
C GLN A 81 4.25 -6.96 7.29
N PHE A 82 3.78 -7.99 6.58
CA PHE A 82 4.35 -8.52 5.35
C PHE A 82 3.22 -8.96 4.42
N ALA A 83 3.40 -8.80 3.10
CA ALA A 83 2.44 -9.26 2.10
C ALA A 83 2.08 -10.75 2.28
N ASP A 84 3.06 -11.57 2.66
CA ASP A 84 2.93 -13.00 2.91
C ASP A 84 1.79 -13.32 3.90
N PHE A 85 1.62 -12.51 4.95
CA PHE A 85 0.60 -12.74 6.00
C PHE A 85 -0.81 -12.32 5.59
N SER A 86 -0.94 -11.58 4.49
CA SER A 86 -2.26 -11.29 3.91
C SER A 86 -2.99 -12.57 3.45
N SER A 87 -2.25 -13.68 3.27
CA SER A 87 -2.82 -15.01 3.04
C SER A 87 -3.84 -15.44 4.10
N ILE A 88 -3.65 -15.04 5.36
CA ILE A 88 -4.56 -15.32 6.48
C ILE A 88 -5.88 -14.55 6.33
N ALA A 89 -5.83 -13.35 5.74
CA ALA A 89 -6.98 -12.48 5.55
C ALA A 89 -7.65 -12.60 4.18
N LEU A 90 -7.25 -13.56 3.32
CA LEU A 90 -7.76 -13.66 1.94
C LEU A 90 -9.29 -13.70 1.88
N ASN A 91 -9.96 -14.47 2.73
CA ASN A 91 -11.42 -14.50 2.71
C ASN A 91 -12.04 -13.13 3.01
N GLN A 92 -11.45 -12.36 3.93
CA GLN A 92 -11.92 -11.01 4.24
C GLN A 92 -11.72 -10.06 3.07
N ILE A 93 -10.52 -10.08 2.47
CA ILE A 93 -10.19 -9.19 1.36
C ILE A 93 -11.01 -9.55 0.10
N LEU A 94 -10.99 -10.82 -0.30
CA LEU A 94 -11.58 -11.25 -1.57
C LEU A 94 -13.11 -11.31 -1.47
N ASN A 95 -13.64 -12.09 -0.54
CA ASN A 95 -15.07 -12.39 -0.49
C ASN A 95 -15.84 -11.30 0.27
N ASN A 96 -15.31 -10.77 1.37
CA ASN A 96 -16.05 -9.80 2.15
C ASN A 96 -15.95 -8.39 1.59
N ALA A 97 -14.74 -7.87 1.38
CA ALA A 97 -14.53 -6.53 0.81
C ALA A 97 -14.77 -6.51 -0.70
N GLY A 98 -14.02 -7.30 -1.48
CA GLY A 98 -14.03 -7.22 -2.95
C GLY A 98 -15.40 -7.42 -3.59
N THR A 99 -16.19 -8.37 -3.07
CA THR A 99 -17.55 -8.61 -3.61
C THR A 99 -18.64 -7.79 -2.92
N HIS A 100 -18.32 -6.96 -1.92
CA HIS A 100 -19.34 -6.29 -1.09
C HIS A 100 -20.27 -5.43 -1.92
N TYR A 101 -19.71 -4.49 -2.70
CA TYR A 101 -20.49 -3.57 -3.51
C TYR A 101 -21.39 -4.30 -4.50
N TRP A 102 -20.89 -5.35 -5.14
CA TRP A 102 -21.68 -6.19 -6.03
C TRP A 102 -22.87 -6.87 -5.32
N ARG A 103 -22.68 -7.31 -4.07
CA ARG A 103 -23.72 -8.00 -3.28
C ARG A 103 -24.73 -7.06 -2.65
N THR A 104 -24.33 -5.83 -2.28
CA THR A 104 -25.11 -4.97 -1.38
C THR A 104 -25.31 -3.54 -1.89
N ASN A 105 -24.65 -3.14 -2.98
CA ASN A 105 -24.58 -1.77 -3.49
C ASN A 105 -23.99 -0.77 -2.45
N MET A 106 -23.18 -1.27 -1.52
CA MET A 106 -22.48 -0.49 -0.50
C MET A 106 -20.98 -0.51 -0.75
N PRO A 107 -20.30 0.64 -0.82
CA PRO A 107 -18.85 0.67 -1.01
C PRO A 107 -18.10 0.23 0.25
N VAL A 108 -16.85 -0.20 0.07
CA VAL A 108 -15.94 -0.56 1.17
C VAL A 108 -14.61 0.19 0.94
N PRO A 109 -14.52 1.46 1.36
CA PRO A 109 -13.33 2.30 1.18
C PRO A 109 -12.21 1.87 2.13
N ILE A 110 -11.51 0.79 1.80
CA ILE A 110 -10.38 0.25 2.58
C ILE A 110 -9.12 0.19 1.72
N THR A 111 -7.99 0.65 2.26
CA THR A 111 -6.68 0.47 1.65
C THR A 111 -5.85 -0.49 2.48
N VAL A 112 -5.49 -1.65 1.91
CA VAL A 112 -4.64 -2.66 2.56
C VAL A 112 -3.22 -2.53 2.00
N ARG A 113 -2.31 -2.01 2.82
CA ARG A 113 -0.88 -1.87 2.50
C ARG A 113 -0.13 -3.17 2.76
N LEU A 114 0.63 -3.61 1.76
CA LEU A 114 1.36 -4.87 1.74
C LEU A 114 2.85 -4.65 1.43
N PRO A 115 3.72 -4.62 2.46
CA PRO A 115 5.18 -4.76 2.30
C PRO A 115 5.54 -6.06 1.57
N SER A 116 5.83 -5.94 0.27
CA SER A 116 5.96 -7.07 -0.68
C SER A 116 7.41 -7.23 -1.16
N GLY A 117 7.68 -8.36 -1.84
CA GLY A 117 8.93 -8.62 -2.53
C GLY A 117 10.10 -8.98 -1.62
N GLY A 118 11.07 -9.71 -2.17
CA GLY A 118 12.23 -10.21 -1.43
C GLY A 118 13.32 -9.16 -1.20
N THR A 119 14.00 -9.27 -0.05
CA THR A 119 15.34 -8.71 0.13
C THR A 119 16.28 -9.81 0.61
N LYS A 120 17.59 -9.56 0.57
CA LYS A 120 18.59 -10.57 0.94
C LYS A 120 18.37 -11.03 2.39
N GLY A 121 18.11 -12.32 2.57
CA GLY A 121 17.95 -12.94 3.89
C GLY A 121 16.52 -12.91 4.46
N SER A 122 15.51 -12.43 3.73
CA SER A 122 14.13 -12.37 4.25
C SER A 122 13.44 -13.74 4.35
N GLY A 123 13.89 -14.74 3.59
CA GLY A 123 13.32 -16.08 3.64
C GLY A 123 11.91 -16.19 3.03
N PRO A 124 11.26 -17.36 3.14
CA PRO A 124 10.09 -17.72 2.32
C PRO A 124 8.77 -17.04 2.72
N PHE A 125 8.70 -16.49 3.95
CA PHE A 125 7.49 -15.85 4.49
C PHE A 125 7.64 -14.34 4.63
N HIS A 126 8.68 -13.75 4.05
CA HIS A 126 8.89 -12.30 4.03
C HIS A 126 9.42 -11.89 2.65
N SER A 127 8.99 -12.54 1.57
CA SER A 127 9.50 -12.25 0.23
C SER A 127 8.46 -12.35 -0.87
N GLN A 128 7.22 -12.75 -0.53
CA GLN A 128 6.21 -13.01 -1.53
C GLN A 128 5.72 -11.70 -2.18
N SER A 129 5.33 -11.85 -3.45
CA SER A 129 4.67 -10.84 -4.26
C SER A 129 3.26 -11.34 -4.52
N MET A 130 2.28 -10.80 -3.78
CA MET A 130 0.91 -11.31 -3.72
C MET A 130 -0.03 -10.65 -4.72
N GLU A 131 0.44 -9.65 -5.46
CA GLU A 131 -0.37 -8.84 -6.38
C GLU A 131 -1.09 -9.67 -7.44
N SER A 132 -0.48 -10.77 -7.90
CA SER A 132 -1.09 -11.64 -8.92
C SER A 132 -2.32 -12.37 -8.42
N ILE A 133 -2.32 -12.80 -7.13
CA ILE A 133 -3.48 -13.40 -6.48
C ILE A 133 -4.59 -12.35 -6.42
N TYR A 134 -4.29 -11.16 -5.91
CA TYR A 134 -5.29 -10.10 -5.75
C TYR A 134 -5.84 -9.59 -7.09
N ALA A 135 -4.99 -9.45 -8.12
CA ALA A 135 -5.39 -8.98 -9.44
C ALA A 135 -6.29 -9.98 -10.19
N HIS A 136 -6.30 -11.26 -9.78
CA HIS A 136 -7.15 -12.28 -10.39
C HIS A 136 -8.60 -12.23 -9.87
N TYR A 137 -8.86 -11.60 -8.72
CA TYR A 137 -10.19 -11.53 -8.13
C TYR A 137 -10.87 -10.19 -8.47
N PRO A 138 -12.14 -10.22 -8.92
CA PRO A 138 -12.87 -9.00 -9.24
C PRO A 138 -13.22 -8.20 -7.98
N GLY A 139 -13.42 -6.89 -8.16
CA GLY A 139 -13.80 -5.98 -7.07
C GLY A 139 -12.65 -5.47 -6.22
N LEU A 140 -11.41 -5.76 -6.61
CA LEU A 140 -10.20 -5.21 -6.00
C LEU A 140 -9.45 -4.35 -7.00
N ILE A 141 -8.87 -3.25 -6.51
CA ILE A 141 -7.89 -2.46 -7.25
C ILE A 141 -6.51 -2.78 -6.68
N VAL A 142 -5.55 -3.11 -7.54
CA VAL A 142 -4.19 -3.45 -7.12
C VAL A 142 -3.22 -2.38 -7.62
N MET A 143 -2.43 -1.83 -6.70
CA MET A 143 -1.47 -0.77 -6.95
C MET A 143 -0.07 -1.21 -6.55
N THR A 144 0.91 -1.02 -7.44
CA THR A 144 2.30 -1.44 -7.26
C THR A 144 3.27 -0.27 -7.55
N PRO A 145 3.36 0.73 -6.65
CA PRO A 145 4.25 1.89 -6.79
C PRO A 145 5.72 1.53 -7.10
N ALA A 146 6.35 2.27 -8.00
CA ALA A 146 7.72 2.03 -8.45
C ALA A 146 8.71 3.15 -8.08
N THR A 147 8.26 4.40 -7.94
CA THR A 147 9.10 5.55 -7.56
C THR A 147 8.68 6.18 -6.23
N VAL A 148 9.46 7.14 -5.71
CA VAL A 148 9.10 7.89 -4.49
C VAL A 148 7.82 8.71 -4.72
N GLU A 149 7.66 9.28 -5.91
CA GLU A 149 6.48 10.01 -6.35
C GLU A 149 5.25 9.10 -6.43
N ASP A 150 5.41 7.91 -7.02
CA ASP A 150 4.34 6.90 -7.07
C ASP A 150 3.95 6.50 -5.64
N ALA A 151 4.93 6.24 -4.76
CA ALA A 151 4.70 5.81 -3.38
C ALA A 151 3.89 6.82 -2.54
N TYR A 152 4.04 8.12 -2.85
CA TYR A 152 3.28 9.19 -2.22
C TYR A 152 1.89 9.35 -2.84
N THR A 153 1.84 9.54 -4.15
CA THR A 153 0.61 9.95 -4.85
C THR A 153 -0.38 8.81 -4.98
N MET A 154 0.09 7.60 -5.27
CA MET A 154 -0.78 6.43 -5.39
C MET A 154 -1.39 6.04 -4.05
N LEU A 155 -0.71 6.26 -2.92
CA LEU A 155 -1.31 5.98 -1.61
C LEU A 155 -2.42 6.98 -1.27
N ILE A 156 -2.23 8.25 -1.63
CA ILE A 156 -3.27 9.28 -1.47
C ILE A 156 -4.48 8.93 -2.32
N GLU A 157 -4.27 8.55 -3.58
CA GLU A 157 -5.33 8.15 -4.49
C GLU A 157 -6.03 6.86 -4.03
N ALA A 158 -5.27 5.85 -3.57
CA ALA A 158 -5.79 4.60 -3.02
C ALA A 158 -6.82 4.85 -1.91
N VAL A 159 -6.49 5.74 -0.96
CA VAL A 159 -7.39 6.07 0.15
C VAL A 159 -8.58 6.91 -0.30
N ALA A 160 -8.50 7.63 -1.42
CA ALA A 160 -9.62 8.39 -1.98
C ALA A 160 -10.62 7.52 -2.77
N ILE A 161 -10.24 6.30 -3.15
CA ILE A 161 -11.10 5.36 -3.88
C ILE A 161 -12.10 4.67 -2.94
N ASP A 162 -13.36 4.54 -3.37
CA ASP A 162 -14.44 3.94 -2.57
C ASP A 162 -14.49 2.40 -2.62
N ASP A 163 -13.75 1.80 -3.56
CA ASP A 163 -13.54 0.36 -3.68
C ASP A 163 -12.32 -0.11 -2.87
N PRO A 164 -12.24 -1.40 -2.49
CA PRO A 164 -11.08 -1.94 -1.80
C PRO A 164 -9.80 -1.86 -2.64
N VAL A 165 -8.75 -1.26 -2.08
CA VAL A 165 -7.44 -1.12 -2.72
C VAL A 165 -6.39 -1.97 -2.00
N ILE A 166 -5.65 -2.77 -2.78
CA ILE A 166 -4.46 -3.48 -2.34
C ILE A 166 -3.23 -2.70 -2.80
N TYR A 167 -2.47 -2.19 -1.84
CA TYR A 167 -1.32 -1.33 -2.08
C TYR A 167 -0.02 -2.08 -1.80
N CYS A 168 0.59 -2.63 -2.85
CA CYS A 168 1.78 -3.47 -2.79
C CYS A 168 3.06 -2.62 -2.88
N GLU A 169 3.68 -2.36 -1.73
CA GLU A 169 4.91 -1.58 -1.61
C GLU A 169 6.13 -2.51 -1.52
N HIS A 170 7.04 -2.42 -2.48
CA HIS A 170 8.17 -3.36 -2.54
C HIS A 170 9.28 -2.95 -1.57
N LYS A 171 9.58 -3.80 -0.58
CA LYS A 171 10.47 -3.48 0.55
C LYS A 171 11.89 -3.12 0.15
N TYR A 172 12.40 -3.71 -0.94
CA TYR A 172 13.69 -3.33 -1.52
C TYR A 172 13.76 -1.81 -1.79
N LEU A 173 12.67 -1.18 -2.23
CA LEU A 173 12.67 0.22 -2.63
C LEU A 173 12.71 1.20 -1.46
N TYR A 174 12.28 0.80 -0.26
CA TYR A 174 12.13 1.67 0.91
C TYR A 174 13.32 2.59 1.19
N TYR A 175 14.53 2.05 1.11
CA TYR A 175 15.76 2.78 1.43
C TYR A 175 16.70 2.99 0.23
N HIS A 176 16.38 2.38 -0.92
CA HIS A 176 17.20 2.48 -2.14
C HIS A 176 16.79 3.65 -3.02
N LEU A 177 15.52 4.08 -2.98
CA LEU A 177 15.04 5.22 -3.75
C LEU A 177 14.95 6.48 -2.91
N LYS A 178 15.32 7.60 -3.52
CA LYS A 178 15.26 8.94 -2.93
C LYS A 178 14.86 9.96 -4.00
N ALA A 179 14.08 10.95 -3.60
CA ALA A 179 13.71 12.10 -4.43
C ALA A 179 13.98 13.40 -3.66
N ASP A 180 14.16 14.51 -4.39
CA ASP A 180 14.44 15.81 -3.75
C ASP A 180 13.20 16.44 -3.12
N LYS A 181 12.01 16.11 -3.65
CA LYS A 181 10.72 16.64 -3.21
C LYS A 181 9.61 15.65 -3.49
N LEU A 182 8.52 15.77 -2.74
CA LEU A 182 7.26 15.10 -3.05
C LEU A 182 6.54 15.86 -4.18
N PRO A 183 5.88 15.15 -5.11
CA PRO A 183 5.12 15.77 -6.17
C PRO A 183 3.82 16.38 -5.64
N THR A 184 3.25 17.32 -6.40
CA THR A 184 1.88 17.82 -6.16
C THR A 184 0.83 16.91 -6.79
N ASP A 185 1.15 16.33 -7.95
CA ASP A 185 0.23 15.55 -8.76
C ASP A 185 0.82 14.17 -9.09
N GLY A 186 -0.05 13.17 -9.17
CA GLY A 186 0.29 11.79 -9.52
C GLY A 186 -0.24 11.38 -10.89
N LEU A 187 0.12 10.17 -11.31
CA LEU A 187 -0.56 9.53 -12.43
C LEU A 187 -1.92 9.01 -11.96
N PRO A 188 -3.00 9.20 -12.73
CA PRO A 188 -4.30 8.63 -12.38
C PRO A 188 -4.24 7.10 -12.30
N THR A 189 -5.02 6.53 -11.38
CA THR A 189 -5.20 5.08 -11.24
C THR A 189 -5.60 4.44 -12.57
N GLY A 190 -5.00 3.29 -12.87
CA GLY A 190 -5.21 2.57 -14.13
C GLY A 190 -4.40 3.09 -15.31
N ARG A 191 -3.53 4.11 -15.12
CA ARG A 191 -2.62 4.60 -16.16
C ARG A 191 -1.21 4.08 -15.94
N ALA A 192 -0.61 3.55 -17.01
CA ALA A 192 0.82 3.24 -17.06
C ALA A 192 1.64 4.45 -17.50
N ARG A 193 2.94 4.47 -17.14
CA ARG A 193 3.93 5.42 -17.67
C ARG A 193 4.90 4.75 -18.61
N ILE A 194 5.36 5.50 -19.61
CA ILE A 194 6.57 5.15 -20.38
C ILE A 194 7.76 5.66 -19.57
N ALA A 195 8.52 4.76 -18.97
CA ALA A 195 9.71 5.13 -18.19
C ALA A 195 10.92 5.44 -19.09
N ARG A 196 10.98 4.82 -20.27
CA ARG A 196 12.00 5.03 -21.30
C ARG A 196 11.41 4.72 -22.67
N GLU A 197 11.59 5.60 -23.65
CA GLU A 197 11.17 5.34 -25.03
C GLU A 197 12.08 4.33 -25.72
N GLY A 198 11.53 3.58 -26.68
CA GLY A 198 12.24 2.57 -27.44
C GLY A 198 11.43 2.10 -28.65
N ARG A 199 12.09 1.45 -29.61
CA ARG A 199 11.44 1.01 -30.86
C ARG A 199 11.61 -0.47 -31.20
N ASP A 200 12.62 -1.13 -30.62
CA ASP A 200 13.01 -2.50 -30.99
C ASP A 200 12.42 -3.56 -30.04
N LEU A 201 12.13 -3.20 -28.78
CA LEU A 201 11.57 -4.08 -27.75
C LEU A 201 10.67 -3.28 -26.78
N THR A 202 9.57 -3.87 -26.34
CA THR A 202 8.75 -3.35 -25.23
C THR A 202 8.94 -4.20 -23.99
N ILE A 203 9.34 -3.57 -22.89
CA ILE A 203 9.42 -4.20 -21.56
C ILE A 203 8.27 -3.63 -20.71
N VAL A 204 7.34 -4.49 -20.28
CA VAL A 204 6.25 -4.13 -19.36
C VAL A 204 6.59 -4.69 -18.00
N THR A 205 6.64 -3.82 -17.00
CA THR A 205 7.06 -4.18 -15.65
C THR A 205 6.50 -3.17 -14.64
N TYR A 206 6.64 -3.48 -13.36
CA TYR A 206 6.13 -2.67 -12.25
C TYR A 206 7.02 -2.79 -11.02
N SER A 207 6.80 -1.90 -10.06
CA SER A 207 7.52 -1.84 -8.79
C SER A 207 9.05 -1.95 -8.95
N ALA A 208 9.72 -2.79 -8.15
CA ALA A 208 11.18 -2.89 -8.16
C ALA A 208 11.77 -3.28 -9.53
N MET A 209 11.03 -4.05 -10.33
CA MET A 209 11.50 -4.50 -11.63
C MET A 209 11.52 -3.39 -12.69
N VAL A 210 10.93 -2.22 -12.42
CA VAL A 210 11.14 -1.00 -13.24
C VAL A 210 12.61 -0.62 -13.24
N HIS A 211 13.27 -0.67 -12.09
CA HIS A 211 14.67 -0.25 -11.95
C HIS A 211 15.63 -1.25 -12.61
N GLU A 212 15.36 -2.54 -12.48
CA GLU A 212 16.12 -3.59 -13.19
C GLU A 212 15.97 -3.46 -14.71
N ALA A 213 14.74 -3.23 -15.20
CA ALA A 213 14.48 -3.05 -16.63
C ALA A 213 15.18 -1.82 -17.19
N LEU A 214 15.18 -0.71 -16.45
CA LEU A 214 15.91 0.51 -16.84
C LEU A 214 17.43 0.27 -16.87
N ALA A 215 17.97 -0.43 -15.87
CA ALA A 215 19.40 -0.73 -15.82
C ALA A 215 19.88 -1.58 -17.00
N VAL A 216 19.07 -2.54 -17.45
CA VAL A 216 19.37 -3.36 -18.63
C VAL A 216 19.17 -2.58 -19.93
N ALA A 217 18.21 -1.65 -19.99
CA ALA A 217 17.95 -0.85 -21.19
C ALA A 217 19.07 0.15 -21.52
N GLU A 218 19.97 0.45 -20.58
CA GLU A 218 21.17 1.27 -20.79
C GLU A 218 22.39 0.49 -21.32
N GLN A 219 22.27 -0.85 -21.47
CA GLN A 219 23.30 -1.72 -22.05
C GLN A 219 23.08 -1.90 -23.56
#